data_AF-A0A9X3XHZ6-F1
#
_entry.id   AF-A0A9X3XHZ6-F1
#
_cell.length_a   1.000
_cell.length_b   1.000
_cell.length_c   1.000
_cell.angle_alpha   90.00
_cell.angle_beta   90.00
_cell.angle_gamma   90.00
#
_symmetry.space_group_name_H-M   'P 1'
#
loop_
_entity.id
_entity.type
_entity.pdbx_description
1 polymer ?
#
loop_
_entity_poly.entity_id
_entity_poly.type
_entity_poly.pdbx_seq_one_letter_code
_entity_poly.pdbx_strand_id
1 'polypeptide(L)'
;MRSPRQRALRTTLVVALSTAFSFSPSMLRADPQAAPADDPQARAAERKKAGDQAMELLRYEDALAAYGEAYAITKNPALLYNMGRALEALNRFPEALDKLMAFDAAAPLDLKARVPRLPTLIAELRQRVATLDIVTNVEGARIVVRNVVVGKSPLAAPLKLVAGPAEIEVDAEGYFGAKKTVTLEGGAAETVRFELFSRATTGVLTVRASAPSAEVLVDGKPIGVAPVELNVPKGTHKITVRHPDFRVYETSAVVPAGGYKAVTAALEAKSVVTRWWFWTGLGAVAAAGAAVTVAAFTERAPHAGTIAPGQLTTEASGGGGATLFQF
;
A
#
# COMPACT_ATOMS: atom_id res chain seq x y z
N MET A 1 35.85 111.90 -88.08
CA MET A 1 34.52 112.11 -88.70
C MET A 1 33.50 111.19 -88.02
N ARG A 2 32.32 111.74 -87.71
CA ARG A 2 31.05 111.12 -87.26
C ARG A 2 30.91 110.55 -85.83
N SER A 3 30.41 111.46 -84.97
CA SER A 3 29.32 111.37 -83.98
C SER A 3 29.38 110.41 -82.76
N PRO A 4 29.08 110.91 -81.54
CA PRO A 4 29.02 110.15 -80.29
C PRO A 4 27.59 109.69 -79.95
N ARG A 5 27.45 108.58 -79.19
CA ARG A 5 26.23 108.27 -78.43
C ARG A 5 26.59 107.68 -77.05
N GLN A 6 26.22 108.46 -76.03
CA GLN A 6 25.81 108.14 -74.66
C GLN A 6 25.50 106.64 -74.38
N ARG A 7 25.75 106.04 -73.20
CA ARG A 7 25.18 106.39 -71.88
C ARG A 7 25.67 105.39 -70.80
N ALA A 8 25.59 105.85 -69.54
CA ALA A 8 25.29 105.10 -68.31
C ALA A 8 26.40 104.27 -67.62
N LEU A 9 26.95 104.86 -66.54
CA LEU A 9 27.51 104.16 -65.39
C LEU A 9 26.44 103.30 -64.70
N ARG A 10 26.78 102.06 -64.35
CA ARG A 10 26.19 101.33 -63.22
C ARG A 10 27.30 100.63 -62.44
N THR A 11 27.49 101.08 -61.21
CA THR A 11 28.40 100.54 -60.21
C THR A 11 27.80 99.25 -59.64
N THR A 12 28.45 98.11 -59.85
CA THR A 12 28.02 96.83 -59.26
C THR A 12 28.83 96.54 -58.00
N LEU A 13 28.13 96.50 -56.87
CA LEU A 13 28.59 96.12 -55.54
C LEU A 13 28.85 94.60 -55.51
N VAL A 14 30.07 94.18 -55.22
CA VAL A 14 30.43 92.77 -55.00
C VAL A 14 30.22 92.45 -53.52
N VAL A 15 29.17 91.68 -53.21
CA VAL A 15 28.94 91.08 -51.90
C VAL A 15 29.48 89.65 -51.94
N ALA A 16 30.50 89.38 -51.13
CA ALA A 16 30.99 88.03 -50.86
C ALA A 16 29.97 87.30 -49.97
N LEU A 17 29.48 86.14 -50.41
CA LEU A 17 28.67 85.23 -49.61
C LEU A 17 29.33 83.86 -49.58
N SER A 18 30.03 83.57 -48.49
CA SER A 18 30.61 82.27 -48.17
C SER A 18 29.49 81.28 -47.86
N THR A 19 29.20 80.36 -48.77
CA THR A 19 28.29 79.25 -48.51
C THR A 19 29.04 78.14 -47.77
N ALA A 20 28.91 78.09 -46.45
CA ALA A 20 29.24 76.91 -45.67
C ALA A 20 28.19 75.82 -45.97
N PHE A 21 28.60 74.77 -46.67
CA PHE A 21 27.79 73.56 -46.81
C PHE A 21 27.85 72.79 -45.50
N SER A 22 26.85 72.96 -44.63
CA SER A 22 26.63 72.05 -43.51
C SER A 22 26.10 70.73 -44.07
N PHE A 23 26.99 69.78 -44.31
CA PHE A 23 26.62 68.38 -44.50
C PHE A 23 26.11 67.86 -43.15
N SER A 24 24.82 67.98 -42.89
CA SER A 24 24.19 67.17 -41.84
C SER A 24 24.21 65.73 -42.35
N PRO A 25 24.95 64.79 -41.74
CA PRO A 25 24.73 63.40 -42.03
C PRO A 25 23.32 63.10 -41.54
N SER A 26 22.37 63.01 -42.48
CA SER A 26 21.15 62.25 -42.26
C SER A 26 21.60 60.83 -41.99
N MET A 27 21.92 60.51 -40.74
CA MET A 27 21.86 59.13 -40.30
C MET A 27 20.44 58.70 -40.65
N LEU A 28 20.31 57.84 -41.66
CA LEU A 28 19.20 56.93 -41.72
C LEU A 28 19.24 56.21 -40.38
N ARG A 29 18.49 56.73 -39.40
CA ARG A 29 18.11 55.96 -38.24
C ARG A 29 17.28 54.86 -38.87
N ALA A 30 17.88 53.70 -39.09
CA ALA A 30 17.11 52.50 -39.28
C ALA A 30 16.13 52.51 -38.11
N ASP A 31 14.83 52.67 -38.41
CA ASP A 31 13.81 52.45 -37.39
C ASP A 31 14.21 51.14 -36.73
N PRO A 32 14.39 51.08 -35.39
CA PRO A 32 14.67 49.82 -34.74
C PRO A 32 13.49 48.94 -35.13
N GLN A 33 13.76 47.98 -36.02
CA GLN A 33 12.76 47.07 -36.52
C GLN A 33 12.17 46.43 -35.28
N ALA A 34 10.94 46.82 -34.95
CA ALA A 34 10.30 46.40 -33.71
C ALA A 34 10.44 44.89 -33.66
N ALA A 35 11.07 44.37 -32.60
CA ALA A 35 11.16 42.93 -32.39
C ALA A 35 9.75 42.37 -32.63
N PRO A 36 9.60 41.29 -33.43
CA PRO A 36 8.28 40.79 -33.80
C PRO A 36 7.44 40.67 -32.52
N ALA A 37 6.28 41.34 -32.53
CA ALA A 37 5.41 41.38 -31.38
C ALA A 37 5.18 39.94 -30.90
N ASP A 38 5.43 39.71 -29.62
CA ASP A 38 5.33 38.42 -28.96
C ASP A 38 3.85 37.94 -28.96
N ASP A 39 3.37 37.42 -30.09
CA ASP A 39 1.99 36.96 -30.24
C ASP A 39 1.75 35.73 -29.35
N PRO A 40 0.94 35.85 -28.28
CA PRO A 40 0.65 34.71 -27.42
C PRO A 40 0.00 33.55 -28.18
N GLN A 41 -0.80 33.82 -29.21
CA GLN A 41 -1.48 32.76 -29.95
C GLN A 41 -0.52 31.98 -30.85
N ALA A 42 0.39 32.67 -31.55
CA ALA A 42 1.48 32.02 -32.28
C ALA A 42 2.33 31.13 -31.36
N ARG A 43 2.74 31.64 -30.20
CA ARG A 43 3.48 30.84 -29.21
C ARG A 43 2.70 29.62 -28.74
N ALA A 44 1.41 29.77 -28.43
CA ALA A 44 0.60 28.64 -27.99
C ALA A 44 0.48 27.56 -29.09
N ALA A 45 0.37 27.96 -30.35
CA ALA A 45 0.35 27.05 -31.49
C ALA A 45 1.69 26.32 -31.64
N GLU A 46 2.83 27.02 -31.48
CA GLU A 46 4.16 26.41 -31.46
C GLU A 46 4.32 25.41 -30.31
N ARG A 47 3.87 25.76 -29.10
CA ARG A 47 3.90 24.85 -27.95
C ARG A 47 3.01 23.64 -28.14
N LYS A 48 1.81 23.80 -28.73
CA LYS A 48 0.98 22.65 -29.12
C LYS A 48 1.71 21.76 -30.12
N LYS A 49 2.33 22.32 -31.16
CA LYS A 49 3.08 21.57 -32.18
C LYS A 49 4.26 20.82 -31.55
N ALA A 50 5.00 21.46 -30.64
CA ALA A 50 6.06 20.81 -29.89
C ALA A 50 5.54 19.64 -29.05
N GLY A 51 4.36 19.80 -28.42
CA GLY A 51 3.68 18.73 -27.69
C GLY A 51 3.29 17.55 -28.59
N ASP A 52 2.72 17.83 -29.77
CA ASP A 52 2.33 16.80 -30.75
C ASP A 52 3.57 16.02 -31.24
N GLN A 53 4.67 16.71 -31.55
CA GLN A 53 5.94 16.07 -31.90
C GLN A 53 6.51 15.22 -30.76
N ALA A 54 6.44 15.72 -29.53
CA ALA A 54 6.89 14.98 -28.36
C ALA A 54 6.06 13.71 -28.13
N MET A 55 4.75 13.74 -28.38
CA MET A 55 3.89 12.54 -28.35
C MET A 55 4.31 11.51 -29.39
N GLU A 56 4.56 11.93 -30.64
CA GLU A 56 5.03 11.05 -31.71
C GLU A 56 6.37 10.38 -31.37
N LEU A 57 7.24 11.10 -30.65
CA LEU A 57 8.54 10.62 -30.17
C LEU A 57 8.47 9.89 -28.82
N LEU A 58 7.28 9.63 -28.28
CA LEU A 58 7.02 8.98 -26.98
C LEU A 58 7.66 9.72 -25.78
N ARG A 59 7.95 11.02 -25.93
CA ARG A 59 8.47 11.91 -24.89
C ARG A 59 7.30 12.55 -24.13
N TYR A 60 6.59 11.74 -23.36
CA TYR A 60 5.31 12.13 -22.79
C TYR A 60 5.40 13.25 -21.74
N GLU A 61 6.48 13.34 -20.97
CA GLU A 61 6.67 14.46 -20.03
C GLU A 61 6.89 15.79 -20.79
N ASP A 62 7.71 15.79 -21.85
CA ASP A 62 7.90 16.97 -22.71
C ASP A 62 6.58 17.39 -23.37
N ALA A 63 5.80 16.40 -23.83
CA ALA A 63 4.48 16.64 -24.41
C ALA A 63 3.53 17.29 -23.39
N LEU A 64 3.47 16.74 -22.18
CA LEU A 64 2.62 17.25 -21.11
C LEU A 64 3.00 18.70 -20.73
N ALA A 65 4.29 19.01 -20.65
CA ALA A 65 4.78 20.36 -20.38
C ALA A 65 4.36 21.33 -21.50
N ALA A 66 4.62 20.99 -22.77
CA ALA A 66 4.31 21.84 -23.91
C ALA A 66 2.79 22.06 -24.09
N TYR A 67 1.97 21.02 -23.91
CA TYR A 67 0.52 21.17 -23.89
C TYR A 67 0.03 22.02 -22.72
N GLY A 68 0.65 21.90 -21.54
CA GLY A 68 0.35 22.73 -20.38
C GLY A 68 0.60 24.22 -20.65
N GLU A 69 1.73 24.55 -21.27
CA GLU A 69 2.06 25.93 -21.68
C GLU A 69 1.06 26.47 -22.72
N ALA A 70 0.74 25.68 -23.75
CA ALA A 70 -0.27 26.05 -24.74
C ALA A 70 -1.67 26.26 -24.12
N TYR A 71 -2.03 25.42 -23.15
CA TYR A 71 -3.32 25.52 -22.45
C TYR A 71 -3.38 26.72 -21.51
N ALA A 72 -2.25 27.11 -20.90
CA ALA A 72 -2.17 28.30 -20.06
C ALA A 72 -2.57 29.57 -20.82
N ILE A 73 -2.21 29.65 -22.12
CA ILE A 73 -2.50 30.79 -23.00
C ILE A 73 -3.90 30.69 -23.61
N THR A 74 -4.24 29.55 -24.20
CA THR A 74 -5.44 29.42 -25.05
C THR A 74 -6.69 29.00 -24.30
N LYS A 75 -6.53 28.29 -23.18
CA LYS A 75 -7.61 27.56 -22.49
C LYS A 75 -8.42 26.63 -23.41
N ASN A 76 -7.84 26.21 -24.54
CA ASN A 76 -8.54 25.38 -25.52
C ASN A 76 -8.80 23.97 -24.94
N PRO A 77 -10.07 23.51 -24.88
CA PRO A 77 -10.41 22.19 -24.35
C PRO A 77 -9.68 21.04 -25.04
N ALA A 78 -9.38 21.11 -26.34
CA ALA A 78 -8.66 20.05 -27.06
C ALA A 78 -7.33 19.66 -26.40
N LEU A 79 -6.65 20.61 -25.76
CA LEU A 79 -5.40 20.36 -25.05
C LEU A 79 -5.59 19.54 -23.78
N LEU A 80 -6.76 19.59 -23.14
CA LEU A 80 -7.08 18.73 -21.99
C LEU A 80 -7.10 17.25 -22.39
N TYR A 81 -7.67 16.93 -23.57
CA TYR A 81 -7.63 15.57 -24.09
C TYR A 81 -6.18 15.12 -24.33
N ASN A 82 -5.38 15.94 -25.00
CA ASN A 82 -3.97 15.66 -25.30
C ASN A 82 -3.15 15.43 -24.02
N MET A 83 -3.30 16.32 -23.02
CA MET A 83 -2.67 16.15 -21.70
C MET A 83 -3.11 14.87 -21.01
N GLY A 84 -4.41 14.54 -21.07
CA GLY A 84 -4.95 13.29 -20.52
C GLY A 84 -4.32 12.04 -21.15
N ARG A 85 -4.14 12.02 -22.47
CA ARG A 85 -3.45 10.93 -23.18
C ARG A 85 -1.96 10.83 -22.84
N ALA A 86 -1.28 11.96 -22.70
CA ALA A 86 0.13 11.97 -22.26
C ALA A 86 0.28 11.41 -20.83
N LEU A 87 -0.60 11.84 -19.90
CA LEU A 87 -0.62 11.35 -18.52
C LEU A 87 -0.96 9.86 -18.43
N GLU A 88 -1.89 9.38 -19.25
CA GLU A 88 -2.20 7.96 -19.37
C GLU A 88 -0.96 7.15 -19.78
N ALA A 89 -0.22 7.61 -20.80
CA ALA A 89 1.00 6.95 -21.26
C ALA A 89 2.13 6.96 -20.21
N LEU A 90 2.11 7.92 -19.29
CA LEU A 90 2.99 8.00 -18.12
C LEU A 90 2.53 7.15 -16.93
N ASN A 91 1.39 6.45 -17.05
CA ASN A 91 0.71 5.75 -15.95
C ASN A 91 0.27 6.65 -14.78
N ARG A 92 0.12 7.95 -15.04
CA ARG A 92 -0.39 8.96 -14.10
C ARG A 92 -1.91 9.00 -14.16
N PHE A 93 -2.54 7.86 -13.85
CA PHE A 93 -3.97 7.63 -14.09
C PHE A 93 -4.91 8.60 -13.35
N PRO A 94 -4.66 8.99 -12.08
CA PRO A 94 -5.50 9.98 -11.42
C PRO A 94 -5.55 11.32 -12.17
N GLU A 95 -4.39 11.84 -12.59
CA GLU A 95 -4.33 13.10 -13.32
C GLU A 95 -4.88 12.94 -14.75
N ALA A 96 -4.64 11.80 -15.40
CA ALA A 96 -5.20 11.50 -16.72
C ALA A 96 -6.74 11.53 -16.68
N LEU A 97 -7.33 10.86 -15.69
CA LEU A 97 -8.77 10.83 -15.46
C LEU A 97 -9.32 12.25 -15.26
N ASP A 98 -8.65 13.06 -14.43
CA ASP A 98 -9.07 14.44 -14.17
C ASP A 98 -9.03 15.30 -15.44
N LYS A 99 -8.00 15.18 -16.28
CA LYS A 99 -7.92 15.91 -17.56
C LYS A 99 -8.98 15.48 -18.56
N LEU A 100 -9.24 14.17 -18.68
CA LEU A 100 -10.24 13.65 -19.60
C LEU A 100 -11.68 13.95 -19.15
N MET A 101 -11.95 13.93 -17.84
CA MET A 101 -13.22 14.40 -17.30
C MET A 101 -13.40 15.91 -17.50
N ALA A 102 -12.35 16.71 -17.36
CA ALA A 102 -12.41 18.14 -17.67
C ALA A 102 -12.63 18.41 -19.17
N PHE A 103 -12.02 17.62 -20.06
CA PHE A 103 -12.32 17.66 -21.49
C PHE A 103 -13.78 17.33 -21.76
N ASP A 104 -14.30 16.24 -21.18
CA ASP A 104 -15.70 15.87 -21.35
C ASP A 104 -16.64 16.95 -20.80
N ALA A 105 -16.30 17.63 -19.71
CA ALA A 105 -17.13 18.72 -19.20
C ALA A 105 -17.14 19.96 -20.11
N ALA A 106 -16.00 20.31 -20.72
CA ALA A 106 -15.81 21.61 -21.38
C ALA A 106 -15.86 21.60 -22.91
N ALA A 107 -15.63 20.45 -23.56
CA ALA A 107 -15.51 20.39 -25.01
C ALA A 107 -16.87 20.50 -25.74
N PRO A 108 -16.95 21.25 -26.86
CA PRO A 108 -18.16 21.29 -27.68
C PRO A 108 -18.42 19.94 -28.37
N LEU A 109 -19.67 19.71 -28.78
CA LEU A 109 -20.14 18.42 -29.28
C LEU A 109 -19.38 17.93 -30.52
N ASP A 110 -19.01 18.84 -31.42
CA ASP A 110 -18.23 18.54 -32.63
C ASP A 110 -16.82 18.05 -32.29
N LEU A 111 -16.20 18.60 -31.24
CA LEU A 111 -14.90 18.15 -30.77
C LEU A 111 -15.01 16.78 -30.07
N LYS A 112 -16.06 16.56 -29.27
CA LYS A 112 -16.33 15.25 -28.67
C LYS A 112 -16.59 14.16 -29.72
N ALA A 113 -17.27 14.50 -30.82
CA ALA A 113 -17.52 13.57 -31.92
C ALA A 113 -16.23 13.03 -32.57
N ARG A 114 -15.10 13.74 -32.44
CA ARG A 114 -13.78 13.29 -32.94
C ARG A 114 -13.11 12.25 -32.02
N VAL A 115 -13.60 12.06 -30.80
CA VAL A 115 -13.06 11.12 -29.81
C VAL A 115 -14.15 10.17 -29.29
N PRO A 116 -14.77 9.35 -30.17
CA PRO A 116 -15.94 8.53 -29.81
C PRO A 116 -15.67 7.48 -28.72
N ARG A 117 -14.40 7.12 -28.47
CA ARG A 117 -14.00 6.18 -27.39
C ARG A 117 -13.78 6.83 -26.03
N LEU A 118 -13.94 8.16 -25.91
CA LEU A 118 -13.71 8.87 -24.66
C LEU A 118 -14.49 8.29 -23.47
N PRO A 119 -15.79 7.93 -23.58
CA PRO A 119 -16.53 7.36 -22.45
C PRO A 119 -15.91 6.05 -21.95
N THR A 120 -15.50 5.16 -22.87
CA THR A 120 -14.84 3.90 -22.54
C THR A 120 -13.49 4.14 -21.86
N LEU A 121 -12.68 5.05 -22.41
CA LEU A 121 -11.39 5.42 -21.83
C LEU A 121 -11.54 5.98 -20.40
N ILE A 122 -12.51 6.86 -20.16
CA ILE A 122 -12.81 7.38 -18.82
C ILE A 122 -13.25 6.24 -17.89
N ALA A 123 -14.09 5.31 -18.37
CA ALA A 123 -14.52 4.15 -17.57
C ALA A 123 -13.36 3.23 -17.20
N GLU A 124 -12.45 2.95 -18.14
CA GLU A 124 -11.23 2.16 -17.90
C GLU A 124 -10.32 2.84 -16.88
N LEU A 125 -10.08 4.15 -17.01
CA LEU A 125 -9.26 4.89 -16.05
C LEU A 125 -9.91 4.95 -14.67
N ARG A 126 -11.24 5.06 -14.57
CA ARG A 126 -11.94 4.96 -13.28
C ARG A 126 -11.65 3.64 -12.58
N GLN A 127 -11.62 2.53 -13.31
CA GLN A 127 -11.25 1.22 -12.74
C GLN A 127 -9.77 1.12 -12.33
N ARG A 128 -8.93 2.10 -12.67
CA ARG A 128 -7.52 2.17 -12.27
C ARG A 128 -7.25 3.21 -11.20
N VAL A 129 -8.26 3.97 -10.78
CA VAL A 129 -8.13 5.06 -9.81
C VAL A 129 -9.08 4.82 -8.64
N ALA A 130 -8.54 4.82 -7.43
CA ALA A 130 -9.29 4.76 -6.19
C ALA A 130 -9.25 6.12 -5.49
N THR A 131 -10.27 6.42 -4.69
CA THR A 131 -10.29 7.58 -3.79
C THR A 131 -10.06 7.12 -2.36
N LEU A 132 -9.09 7.70 -1.68
CA LEU A 132 -8.69 7.34 -0.32
C LEU A 132 -8.83 8.54 0.60
N ASP A 133 -9.67 8.42 1.62
CA ASP A 133 -9.75 9.35 2.74
C ASP A 133 -9.03 8.78 3.96
N ILE A 134 -8.22 9.60 4.63
CA ILE A 134 -7.40 9.19 5.77
C ILE A 134 -7.74 10.07 6.95
N VAL A 135 -8.30 9.45 7.98
CA VAL A 135 -8.75 10.13 9.20
C VAL A 135 -7.90 9.66 10.38
N THR A 136 -7.44 10.60 11.19
CA THR A 136 -6.77 10.29 12.46
C THR A 136 -7.27 11.17 13.59
N ASN A 137 -7.11 10.70 14.83
CA ASN A 137 -7.43 11.44 16.05
C ASN A 137 -6.41 12.57 16.36
N VAL A 138 -5.30 12.68 15.61
CA VAL A 138 -4.25 13.68 15.85
C VAL A 138 -4.17 14.65 14.68
N GLU A 139 -4.52 15.92 14.93
CA GLU A 139 -4.33 17.00 13.97
C GLU A 139 -2.84 17.27 13.74
N GLY A 140 -2.47 17.61 12.51
CA GLY A 140 -1.09 17.88 12.11
C GLY A 140 -0.23 16.61 11.93
N ALA A 141 -0.79 15.42 12.14
CA ALA A 141 -0.08 14.15 11.92
C ALA A 141 0.36 14.03 10.46
N ARG A 142 1.63 13.69 10.24
CA ARG A 142 2.22 13.45 8.93
C ARG A 142 1.66 12.15 8.35
N ILE A 143 1.15 12.22 7.13
CA ILE A 143 0.61 11.08 6.41
C ILE A 143 1.55 10.73 5.25
N VAL A 144 1.90 9.45 5.16
CA VAL A 144 2.69 8.87 4.08
C VAL A 144 1.87 7.77 3.42
N VAL A 145 1.82 7.77 2.10
CA VAL A 145 1.19 6.70 1.32
C VAL A 145 2.19 6.20 0.29
N ARG A 146 2.46 4.89 0.27
CA ARG A 146 3.46 4.26 -0.62
C ARG A 146 4.81 4.98 -0.57
N ASN A 147 5.30 5.26 0.63
CA ASN A 147 6.57 5.99 0.90
C ASN A 147 6.62 7.45 0.44
N VAL A 148 5.51 8.03 -0.01
CA VAL A 148 5.42 9.44 -0.41
C VAL A 148 4.64 10.23 0.63
N VAL A 149 5.20 11.37 1.06
CA VAL A 149 4.49 12.30 1.96
C VAL A 149 3.37 12.98 1.20
N VAL A 150 2.13 12.71 1.60
CA VAL A 150 0.93 13.27 0.95
C VAL A 150 0.42 14.53 1.66
N GLY A 151 0.82 14.74 2.91
CA GLY A 151 0.47 15.93 3.67
C GLY A 151 0.37 15.68 5.17
N LYS A 152 -0.44 16.51 5.83
CA LYS A 152 -0.77 16.39 7.25
C LYS A 152 -2.28 16.25 7.43
N SER A 153 -2.71 15.61 8.51
CA SER A 153 -4.13 15.48 8.85
C SER A 153 -4.71 16.78 9.44
N PRO A 154 -5.98 17.14 9.17
CA PRO A 154 -6.81 16.57 8.11
C PRO A 154 -6.28 16.96 6.72
N LEU A 155 -6.39 16.04 5.76
CA LEU A 155 -6.09 16.37 4.37
C LEU A 155 -7.15 17.33 3.82
N ALA A 156 -6.75 18.24 2.94
CA ALA A 156 -7.67 19.22 2.34
C ALA A 156 -8.75 18.57 1.45
N ALA A 157 -8.45 17.41 0.88
CA ALA A 157 -9.36 16.59 0.09
C ALA A 157 -8.91 15.12 0.12
N PRO A 158 -9.82 14.16 -0.16
CA PRO A 158 -9.46 12.78 -0.39
C PRO A 158 -8.43 12.62 -1.51
N LEU A 159 -7.54 11.65 -1.37
CA LEU A 159 -6.47 11.37 -2.32
C LEU A 159 -7.00 10.50 -3.45
N LYS A 160 -6.74 10.88 -4.70
CA LYS A 160 -6.94 10.00 -5.85
C LYS A 160 -5.63 9.28 -6.14
N LEU A 161 -5.64 7.96 -6.05
CA LEU A 161 -4.46 7.13 -6.18
C LEU A 161 -4.69 6.02 -7.19
N VAL A 162 -3.61 5.50 -7.77
CA VAL A 162 -3.69 4.29 -8.60
C VAL A 162 -4.18 3.12 -7.74
N ALA A 163 -5.13 2.34 -8.24
CA ALA A 163 -5.66 1.15 -7.60
C ALA A 163 -4.56 0.10 -7.32
N GLY A 164 -4.78 -0.77 -6.35
CA GLY A 164 -3.84 -1.78 -5.89
C GLY A 164 -3.35 -1.55 -4.45
N PRO A 165 -2.37 -2.34 -3.98
CA PRO A 165 -1.91 -2.28 -2.59
C PRO A 165 -1.35 -0.89 -2.25
N ALA A 166 -1.73 -0.39 -1.10
CA ALA A 166 -1.26 0.86 -0.54
C ALA A 166 -0.87 0.65 0.92
N GLU A 167 0.36 1.00 1.21
CA GLU A 167 0.86 1.09 2.57
C GLU A 167 0.70 2.54 3.04
N ILE A 168 0.01 2.71 4.16
CA ILE A 168 -0.32 4.00 4.74
C ILE A 168 0.34 4.07 6.12
N GLU A 169 1.14 5.10 6.33
CA GLU A 169 1.79 5.39 7.60
C GLU A 169 1.33 6.76 8.10
N VAL A 170 1.04 6.84 9.40
CA VAL A 170 0.65 8.07 10.06
C VAL A 170 1.54 8.26 11.29
N ASP A 171 2.25 9.39 11.31
CA ASP A 171 3.21 9.75 12.35
C ASP A 171 2.86 11.11 12.95
N ALA A 172 3.00 11.23 14.26
CA ALA A 172 2.89 12.51 14.96
C ALA A 172 3.89 12.59 16.11
N GLU A 173 4.42 13.79 16.35
CA GLU A 173 5.37 14.04 17.44
C GLU A 173 4.72 13.74 18.80
N GLY A 174 5.41 12.97 19.63
CA GLY A 174 4.88 12.54 20.93
C GLY A 174 3.89 11.38 20.88
N TYR A 175 3.62 10.79 19.71
CA TYR A 175 2.75 9.63 19.54
C TYR A 175 3.53 8.40 19.04
N PHE A 176 2.95 7.22 19.22
CA PHE A 176 3.38 6.03 18.49
C PHE A 176 2.81 6.11 17.08
N GLY A 177 3.67 5.98 16.07
CA GLY A 177 3.25 5.92 14.67
C GLY A 177 2.43 4.66 14.40
N ALA A 178 1.56 4.72 13.40
CA ALA A 178 0.71 3.61 13.02
C ALA A 178 0.79 3.34 11.52
N LYS A 179 0.66 2.07 11.15
CA LYS A 179 0.84 1.59 9.78
C LYS A 179 -0.26 0.60 9.42
N LYS A 180 -0.84 0.75 8.22
CA LYS A 180 -1.84 -0.17 7.67
C LYS A 180 -1.57 -0.40 6.18
N THR A 181 -1.76 -1.65 5.76
CA THR A 181 -1.76 -2.02 4.34
C THR A 181 -3.20 -2.28 3.93
N VAL A 182 -3.66 -1.59 2.90
CA VAL A 182 -5.00 -1.74 2.31
C VAL A 182 -4.87 -2.00 0.81
N THR A 183 -5.85 -2.69 0.23
CA THR A 183 -5.93 -2.88 -1.22
C THR A 183 -6.95 -1.91 -1.78
N LEU A 184 -6.49 -0.86 -2.45
CA LEU A 184 -7.37 0.15 -3.01
C LEU A 184 -8.05 -0.40 -4.27
N GLU A 185 -9.37 -0.57 -4.22
CA GLU A 185 -10.15 -1.04 -5.36
C GLU A 185 -10.44 0.08 -6.37
N GLY A 186 -10.36 -0.24 -7.66
CA GLY A 186 -10.63 0.69 -8.75
C GLY A 186 -12.04 1.26 -8.69
N GLY A 187 -12.18 2.58 -8.79
CA GLY A 187 -13.46 3.29 -8.74
C GLY A 187 -14.07 3.38 -7.34
N ALA A 188 -13.49 2.72 -6.33
CA ALA A 188 -13.99 2.75 -4.96
C ALA A 188 -13.55 4.04 -4.24
N ALA A 189 -14.33 4.42 -3.24
CA ALA A 189 -13.96 5.41 -2.24
C ALA A 189 -13.80 4.70 -0.90
N GLU A 190 -12.60 4.71 -0.34
CA GLU A 190 -12.25 4.03 0.90
C GLU A 190 -11.86 5.05 1.97
N THR A 191 -12.32 4.84 3.20
CA THR A 191 -11.92 5.64 4.37
C THR A 191 -11.14 4.78 5.33
N VAL A 192 -9.87 5.14 5.56
CA VAL A 192 -8.99 4.45 6.51
C VAL A 192 -8.82 5.30 7.75
N ARG A 193 -9.21 4.75 8.91
CA ARG A 193 -9.09 5.43 10.20
C ARG A 193 -7.86 4.95 10.97
N PHE A 194 -7.12 5.90 11.54
CA PHE A 194 -5.96 5.69 12.40
C PHE A 194 -6.21 6.26 13.79
N GLU A 195 -5.92 5.46 14.81
CA GLU A 195 -5.86 5.90 16.19
C GLU A 195 -4.40 5.88 16.63
N LEU A 196 -3.85 7.06 16.93
CA LEU A 196 -2.50 7.21 17.47
C LEU A 196 -2.56 7.34 18.99
N PHE A 197 -1.63 6.67 19.66
CA PHE A 197 -1.53 6.65 21.11
C PHE A 197 -0.38 7.54 21.59
N SER A 198 -0.65 8.41 22.57
CA SER A 198 0.36 9.35 23.08
C SER A 198 1.42 8.64 23.92
N ARG A 199 2.70 8.84 23.60
CA ARG A 199 3.84 8.33 24.37
C ARG A 199 3.89 8.88 25.80
N ALA A 200 3.21 9.98 26.10
CA ALA A 200 3.19 10.55 27.45
C ALA A 200 2.22 9.81 28.41
N THR A 201 1.21 9.14 27.84
CA THR A 201 0.13 8.50 28.60
C THR A 201 0.01 7.00 28.34
N THR A 202 0.66 6.47 27.30
CA THR A 202 0.63 5.05 26.94
C THR A 202 2.04 4.48 26.80
N GLY A 203 2.16 3.15 26.83
CA GLY A 203 3.34 2.41 26.42
C GLY A 203 2.95 1.18 25.60
N VAL A 204 3.95 0.44 25.12
CA VAL A 204 3.76 -0.77 24.32
C VAL A 204 3.96 -2.00 25.19
N LEU A 205 2.96 -2.87 25.25
CA LEU A 205 3.04 -4.17 25.92
C LEU A 205 3.15 -5.26 24.85
N THR A 206 4.19 -6.09 24.94
CA THR A 206 4.35 -7.29 24.12
C THR A 206 4.17 -8.51 25.01
N VAL A 207 3.21 -9.38 24.72
CA VAL A 207 2.99 -10.63 25.45
C VAL A 207 3.34 -11.81 24.54
N ARG A 208 4.26 -12.65 25.01
CA ARG A 208 4.65 -13.91 24.37
C ARG A 208 4.27 -15.07 25.29
N ALA A 209 3.97 -16.23 24.71
CA ALA A 209 3.70 -17.44 25.46
C ALA A 209 4.60 -18.58 24.96
N SER A 210 4.99 -19.48 25.85
CA SER A 210 5.77 -20.67 25.49
C SER A 210 4.96 -21.72 24.72
N ALA A 211 3.62 -21.70 24.83
CA ALA A 211 2.73 -22.53 24.04
C ALA A 211 2.13 -21.74 22.86
N PRO A 212 2.04 -22.35 21.66
CA PRO A 212 1.35 -21.73 20.53
C PRO A 212 -0.15 -21.56 20.84
N SER A 213 -0.78 -20.59 20.20
CA SER A 213 -2.24 -20.37 20.28
C SER A 213 -2.78 -20.12 21.71
N ALA A 214 -1.92 -19.68 22.64
CA ALA A 214 -2.34 -19.30 23.98
C ALA A 214 -3.10 -17.97 23.94
N GLU A 215 -4.30 -17.95 24.52
CA GLU A 215 -5.15 -16.76 24.61
C GLU A 215 -4.55 -15.77 25.63
N VAL A 216 -4.50 -14.49 25.27
CA VAL A 216 -3.99 -13.40 26.09
C VAL A 216 -5.14 -12.45 26.44
N LEU A 217 -5.29 -12.19 27.73
CA LEU A 217 -6.16 -11.17 28.28
C LEU A 217 -5.31 -10.13 29.01
N VAL A 218 -5.66 -8.86 28.83
CA VAL A 218 -5.06 -7.72 29.54
C VAL A 218 -6.18 -7.00 30.27
N ASP A 219 -6.03 -6.84 31.59
CA ASP A 219 -7.03 -6.29 32.52
C ASP A 219 -8.41 -6.96 32.39
N GLY A 220 -8.41 -8.28 32.16
CA GLY A 220 -9.61 -9.08 31.98
C GLY A 220 -10.26 -8.98 30.59
N LYS A 221 -9.77 -8.11 29.70
CA LYS A 221 -10.24 -8.01 28.31
C LYS A 221 -9.46 -8.98 27.41
N PRO A 222 -10.13 -9.85 26.63
CA PRO A 222 -9.46 -10.69 25.65
C PRO A 222 -8.86 -9.83 24.52
N ILE A 223 -7.57 -10.00 24.28
CA ILE A 223 -6.81 -9.27 23.25
C ILE A 223 -6.61 -10.13 22.01
N GLY A 224 -6.34 -11.42 22.18
CA GLY A 224 -6.09 -12.35 21.07
C GLY A 224 -5.20 -13.50 21.50
N VAL A 225 -4.47 -14.07 20.54
CA VAL A 225 -3.55 -15.19 20.77
C VAL A 225 -2.10 -14.73 20.73
N ALA A 226 -1.25 -15.22 21.64
CA ALA A 226 0.16 -14.87 21.69
C ALA A 226 0.92 -15.34 20.42
N PRO A 227 1.91 -14.57 19.92
CA PRO A 227 2.36 -13.29 20.46
C PRO A 227 1.43 -12.12 20.10
N VAL A 228 1.20 -11.20 21.05
CA VAL A 228 0.44 -9.95 20.81
C VAL A 228 1.28 -8.74 21.19
N GLU A 229 1.09 -7.64 20.46
CA GLU A 229 1.61 -6.32 20.77
C GLU A 229 0.46 -5.32 20.78
N LEU A 230 0.37 -4.50 21.83
CA LEU A 230 -0.70 -3.52 21.97
C LEU A 230 -0.23 -2.28 22.74
N ASN A 231 -0.81 -1.13 22.42
CA ASN A 231 -0.68 0.07 23.22
C ASN A 231 -1.63 0.01 24.41
N VAL A 232 -1.13 0.26 25.61
CA VAL A 232 -1.91 0.35 26.85
C VAL A 232 -1.57 1.63 27.59
N PRO A 233 -2.47 2.16 28.44
CA PRO A 233 -2.13 3.25 29.34
C PRO A 233 -0.84 2.97 30.13
N LYS A 234 -0.12 4.00 30.55
CA LYS A 234 1.01 3.81 31.46
C LYS A 234 0.50 3.30 32.80
N GLY A 235 1.23 2.38 33.42
CA GLY A 235 0.87 1.85 34.74
C GLY A 235 0.88 0.33 34.81
N THR A 236 0.26 -0.20 35.86
CA THR A 236 0.21 -1.64 36.12
C THR A 236 -0.95 -2.27 35.37
N HIS A 237 -0.66 -3.29 34.57
CA HIS A 237 -1.65 -4.10 33.87
C HIS A 237 -1.61 -5.54 34.36
N LYS A 238 -2.78 -6.15 34.55
CA LYS A 238 -2.90 -7.59 34.83
C LYS A 238 -2.91 -8.35 33.50
N ILE A 239 -1.95 -9.25 33.31
CA ILE A 239 -1.85 -10.11 32.14
C ILE A 239 -2.26 -11.52 32.56
N THR A 240 -3.24 -12.08 31.86
CA THR A 240 -3.67 -13.47 32.04
C THR A 240 -3.48 -14.20 30.70
N VAL A 241 -2.74 -15.31 30.72
CA VAL A 241 -2.53 -16.17 29.55
C VAL A 241 -3.16 -17.53 29.81
N ARG A 242 -4.02 -17.97 28.88
CA ARG A 242 -4.81 -19.20 28.99
C ARG A 242 -4.50 -20.14 27.83
N HIS A 243 -4.43 -21.43 28.14
CA HIS A 243 -4.37 -22.50 27.14
C HIS A 243 -5.07 -23.74 27.70
N PRO A 244 -5.82 -24.53 26.91
CA PRO A 244 -6.54 -25.71 27.38
C PRO A 244 -5.67 -26.71 28.17
N ASP A 245 -4.47 -27.00 27.68
CA ASP A 245 -3.57 -28.01 28.26
C ASP A 245 -2.63 -27.50 29.37
N PHE A 246 -2.61 -26.18 29.62
CA PHE A 246 -1.69 -25.57 30.58
C PHE A 246 -2.45 -24.90 31.71
N ARG A 247 -1.78 -24.73 32.85
CA ARG A 247 -2.27 -23.90 33.93
C ARG A 247 -2.37 -22.45 33.46
N VAL A 248 -3.38 -21.74 33.95
CA VAL A 248 -3.53 -20.32 33.67
C VAL A 248 -2.34 -19.58 34.27
N TYR A 249 -1.66 -18.79 33.45
CA TYR A 249 -0.59 -17.92 33.89
C TYR A 249 -1.15 -16.53 34.14
N GLU A 250 -0.92 -15.99 35.34
CA GLU A 250 -1.30 -14.62 35.69
C GLU A 250 -0.08 -13.87 36.20
N THR A 251 0.10 -12.64 35.72
CA THR A 251 1.16 -11.74 36.20
C THR A 251 0.68 -10.29 36.12
N SER A 252 1.40 -9.40 36.79
CA SER A 252 1.21 -7.95 36.63
C SER A 252 2.49 -7.33 36.10
N ALA A 253 2.38 -6.46 35.11
CA ALA A 253 3.52 -5.75 34.56
C ALA A 253 3.26 -4.24 34.56
N VAL A 254 4.28 -3.49 34.98
CA VAL A 254 4.27 -2.03 34.87
C VAL A 254 4.76 -1.67 33.47
N VAL A 255 3.90 -0.98 32.72
CA VAL A 255 4.19 -0.45 31.40
C VAL A 255 4.58 1.03 31.54
N PRO A 256 5.84 1.40 31.21
CA PRO A 256 6.28 2.79 31.29
C PRO A 256 5.66 3.65 30.18
N ALA A 257 5.44 4.93 30.48
CA ALA A 257 5.04 5.91 29.47
C ALA A 257 6.09 5.97 28.35
N GLY A 258 5.65 5.81 27.10
CA GLY A 258 6.46 5.91 25.89
C GLY A 258 7.43 4.75 25.69
N GLY A 259 7.51 3.85 26.67
CA GLY A 259 8.43 2.72 26.66
C GLY A 259 7.76 1.42 26.27
N TYR A 260 8.59 0.37 26.25
CA TYR A 260 8.22 -0.97 25.85
C TYR A 260 8.34 -1.91 27.05
N LYS A 261 7.36 -2.78 27.25
CA LYS A 261 7.39 -3.84 28.23
C LYS A 261 7.10 -5.17 27.55
N ALA A 262 8.04 -6.10 27.62
CA ALA A 262 7.82 -7.48 27.19
C ALA A 262 7.51 -8.38 28.39
N VAL A 263 6.51 -9.25 28.24
CA VAL A 263 6.15 -10.30 29.20
C VAL A 263 6.20 -11.63 28.45
N THR A 264 6.97 -12.58 28.98
CA THR A 264 7.02 -13.96 28.46
C THR A 264 6.36 -14.88 29.47
N ALA A 265 5.20 -15.42 29.10
CA ALA A 265 4.47 -16.40 29.89
C ALA A 265 5.02 -17.81 29.62
N ALA A 266 5.80 -18.33 30.57
CA ALA A 266 6.20 -19.74 30.59
C ALA A 266 5.05 -20.56 31.18
N LEU A 267 4.28 -21.21 30.32
CA LEU A 267 3.11 -21.99 30.72
C LEU A 267 3.52 -23.37 31.24
N GLU A 268 2.95 -23.76 32.39
CA GLU A 268 3.15 -25.08 33.00
C GLU A 268 2.03 -26.04 32.59
N ALA A 269 2.38 -27.24 32.12
CA ALA A 269 1.39 -28.25 31.74
C ALA A 269 0.51 -28.64 32.93
N LYS A 270 -0.78 -28.90 32.69
CA LYS A 270 -1.64 -29.51 33.69
C LYS A 270 -1.12 -30.93 33.97
N SER A 271 -0.57 -31.15 35.17
CA SER A 271 -0.14 -32.47 35.62
C SER A 271 -1.20 -33.55 35.34
N VAL A 272 -0.83 -34.60 34.60
CA VAL A 272 -1.68 -35.75 34.25
C VAL A 272 -1.72 -36.79 35.39
N VAL A 273 -0.88 -36.65 36.42
CA VAL A 273 -0.63 -37.71 37.41
C VAL A 273 -1.75 -37.91 38.45
N THR A 274 -2.85 -37.16 38.40
CA THR A 274 -4.04 -37.40 39.24
C THR A 274 -5.10 -38.28 38.57
N ARG A 275 -4.87 -38.80 37.36
CA ARG A 275 -5.76 -39.77 36.72
C ARG A 275 -5.52 -41.17 37.31
N TRP A 276 -6.46 -41.63 38.15
CA TRP A 276 -6.48 -42.94 38.84
C TRP A 276 -6.23 -44.16 37.92
N TRP A 277 -6.54 -44.06 36.61
CA TRP A 277 -6.27 -45.12 35.64
C TRP A 277 -4.78 -45.28 35.25
N PHE A 278 -3.89 -44.34 35.60
CA PHE A 278 -2.45 -44.50 35.35
C PHE A 278 -1.87 -45.70 36.14
N TRP A 279 -2.50 -46.09 37.26
CA TRP A 279 -2.15 -47.28 38.03
C TRP A 279 -2.82 -48.59 37.56
N THR A 280 -3.87 -48.56 36.74
CA THR A 280 -4.47 -49.81 36.22
C THR A 280 -3.60 -50.46 35.15
N GLY A 281 -2.81 -49.68 34.41
CA GLY A 281 -1.84 -50.20 33.43
C GLY A 281 -0.60 -50.85 34.06
N LEU A 282 0.00 -50.21 35.08
CA LEU A 282 1.20 -50.75 35.74
C LEU A 282 0.87 -51.92 36.70
N GLY A 283 -0.30 -51.88 37.35
CA GLY A 283 -0.76 -52.96 38.23
C GLY A 283 -1.07 -54.26 37.47
N ALA A 284 -1.55 -54.18 36.23
CA ALA A 284 -1.81 -55.36 35.40
C ALA A 284 -0.51 -56.08 34.95
N VAL A 285 0.57 -55.34 34.70
CA VAL A 285 1.86 -55.93 34.29
C VAL A 285 2.55 -56.63 35.48
N ALA A 286 2.46 -56.09 36.69
CA ALA A 286 2.99 -56.74 37.89
C ALA A 286 2.19 -58.00 38.28
N ALA A 287 0.86 -57.98 38.12
CA ALA A 287 0.02 -59.15 38.39
C ALA A 287 0.23 -60.29 37.36
N ALA A 288 0.44 -59.96 36.09
CA ALA A 288 0.77 -60.95 35.05
C ALA A 288 2.18 -61.55 35.27
N GLY A 289 3.16 -60.74 35.68
CA GLY A 289 4.51 -61.22 35.97
C GLY A 289 4.57 -62.20 37.16
N ALA A 290 3.85 -61.89 38.25
CA ALA A 290 3.81 -62.76 39.43
C ALA A 290 3.11 -64.10 39.17
N ALA A 291 2.04 -64.11 38.36
CA ALA A 291 1.31 -65.35 38.02
C ALA A 291 2.14 -66.31 37.16
N VAL A 292 2.98 -65.81 36.24
CA VAL A 292 3.86 -66.65 35.41
C VAL A 292 5.03 -67.22 36.23
N THR A 293 5.58 -66.47 37.19
CA THR A 293 6.65 -67.00 38.06
C THR A 293 6.18 -68.04 39.09
N VAL A 294 4.93 -67.97 39.57
CA VAL A 294 4.40 -68.97 40.53
C VAL A 294 3.97 -70.26 39.83
N ALA A 295 3.51 -70.20 38.57
CA ALA A 295 3.08 -71.40 37.82
C ALA A 295 4.25 -72.27 37.31
N ALA A 296 5.48 -71.75 37.25
CA ALA A 296 6.64 -72.48 36.72
C ALA A 296 7.43 -73.31 37.76
N PHE A 297 7.15 -73.18 39.07
CA PHE A 297 7.92 -73.86 40.13
C PHE A 297 7.13 -74.82 41.02
N THR A 298 5.86 -75.09 40.72
CA THR A 298 5.11 -76.17 41.37
C THR A 298 5.07 -77.42 40.50
N GLU A 299 6.22 -78.06 40.30
CA GLU A 299 6.27 -79.44 39.81
C GLU A 299 5.66 -80.36 40.87
N ARG A 300 4.54 -81.02 40.55
CA ARG A 300 4.01 -82.13 41.34
C ARG A 300 4.81 -83.39 41.02
N ALA A 301 5.32 -84.07 42.05
CA ALA A 301 6.02 -85.35 41.90
C ALA A 301 5.14 -86.41 41.19
N PRO A 302 5.71 -87.27 40.32
CA PRO A 302 4.95 -88.29 39.60
C PRO A 302 4.38 -89.34 40.57
N HIS A 303 3.09 -89.67 40.39
CA HIS A 303 2.44 -90.77 41.10
C HIS A 303 2.89 -92.12 40.52
N ALA A 304 3.37 -93.02 41.39
CA ALA A 304 3.59 -94.42 41.04
C ALA A 304 2.23 -95.16 41.03
N GLY A 305 1.69 -95.41 39.84
CA GLY A 305 0.49 -96.21 39.64
C GLY A 305 0.83 -97.58 39.06
N THR A 306 0.48 -98.65 39.79
CA THR A 306 0.62 -100.05 39.37
C THR A 306 -0.57 -100.42 38.48
N ILE A 307 -0.36 -100.67 37.19
CA ILE A 307 -1.43 -101.16 36.28
C ILE A 307 -1.33 -102.69 36.20
N ALA A 308 -2.38 -103.39 36.62
CA ALA A 308 -2.57 -104.82 36.35
C ALA A 308 -3.20 -105.01 34.94
N PRO A 309 -2.76 -105.99 34.13
CA PRO A 309 -3.28 -106.17 32.78
C PRO A 309 -4.65 -106.88 32.77
N GLY A 310 -5.61 -106.37 31.98
CA GLY A 310 -6.94 -106.97 31.88
C GLY A 310 -7.79 -106.48 30.70
N GLN A 311 -7.74 -107.27 29.62
CA GLN A 311 -8.70 -107.50 28.54
C GLN A 311 -9.38 -106.32 27.79
N LEU A 312 -9.10 -106.31 26.48
CA LEU A 312 -9.81 -105.56 25.45
C LEU A 312 -11.13 -106.26 25.11
N THR A 313 -12.24 -105.54 25.22
CA THR A 313 -13.48 -105.86 24.50
C THR A 313 -13.66 -104.85 23.37
N THR A 314 -13.68 -105.35 22.14
CA THR A 314 -13.99 -104.58 20.93
C THR A 314 -15.50 -104.58 20.73
N GLU A 315 -16.10 -103.41 20.63
CA GLU A 315 -17.37 -103.25 19.90
C GLU A 315 -17.23 -102.15 18.86
N ALA A 316 -17.50 -102.55 17.62
CA ALA A 316 -17.46 -101.75 16.42
C ALA A 316 -18.86 -101.19 16.13
N SER A 317 -18.94 -99.91 15.77
CA SER A 317 -19.95 -99.29 14.90
C SER A 317 -19.69 -97.78 14.96
N GLY A 318 -19.54 -97.00 13.90
CA GLY A 318 -19.90 -97.18 12.51
C GLY A 318 -20.24 -95.79 11.96
N GLY A 319 -19.66 -95.41 10.82
CA GLY A 319 -20.03 -94.23 10.03
C GLY A 319 -19.48 -92.89 10.56
N GLY A 320 -18.87 -92.01 9.77
CA GLY A 320 -18.86 -91.86 8.33
C GLY A 320 -19.06 -90.37 7.99
N GLY A 321 -18.21 -89.82 7.10
CA GLY A 321 -18.33 -88.49 6.49
C GLY A 321 -17.52 -87.41 7.23
N ALA A 322 -16.32 -86.97 6.79
CA ALA A 322 -16.00 -86.30 5.53
C ALA A 322 -17.05 -85.22 5.19
N THR A 323 -16.70 -83.95 4.99
CA THR A 323 -16.25 -83.51 3.66
C THR A 323 -15.97 -82.00 3.59
N LEU A 324 -14.83 -81.69 2.95
CA LEU A 324 -14.39 -80.56 2.11
C LEU A 324 -14.36 -79.09 2.58
N PHE A 325 -13.12 -78.58 2.50
CA PHE A 325 -12.71 -77.23 2.08
C PHE A 325 -13.34 -76.79 0.75
N GLN A 326 -13.60 -75.49 0.61
CA GLN A 326 -13.54 -74.80 -0.68
C GLN A 326 -12.74 -73.49 -0.53
N PHE A 327 -12.11 -73.16 -1.65
CA PHE A 327 -11.15 -72.10 -1.93
C PHE A 327 -11.68 -70.69 -1.74
#